data_AF-K0UQX0-F1
#
_entry.id   AF-K0UQX0-F1
#
_cell.length_a   1.000
_cell.length_b   1.000
_cell.length_c   1.000
_cell.angle_alpha   90.00
_cell.angle_beta   90.00
_cell.angle_gamma   90.00
#
_symmetry.space_group_name_H-M   'P 1'
#
loop_
_entity.id
_entity.type
_entity.pdbx_description
1 polymer ?
#
loop_
_entity_poly.entity_id
_entity_poly.type
_entity_poly.pdbx_seq_one_letter_code
_entity_poly.pdbx_strand_id
1 'polypeptide(L)'
;MKREILVAVGGAAIVMAGLSGCGSDKSDTSGETSQAAAAEGRSTVTIDGADQEVQGTVVCSDMGGNTNIAIGDATTGIGAVVSTGDEPTVVSVGLGNVNGVTLGFQSGAGQGEAAAEKDGQTYKISGTATGVDMANPMQPVNKPFEIEVTCP
;
A
#
# COMPACT_ATOMS: atom_id res chain seq x y z
N MET A 1 32.71 -17.84 13.85
CA MET A 1 33.22 -16.45 13.87
C MET A 1 32.19 -15.58 14.58
N LYS A 2 32.40 -15.32 15.87
CA LYS A 2 31.58 -14.43 16.70
C LYS A 2 32.53 -13.41 17.31
N ARG A 3 32.28 -12.12 17.11
CA ARG A 3 33.00 -11.04 17.78
C ARG A 3 32.01 -10.19 18.55
N GLU A 4 32.02 -10.43 19.85
CA GLU A 4 31.54 -9.55 20.90
C GLU A 4 32.33 -8.24 20.86
N ILE A 5 31.67 -7.08 20.94
CA ILE A 5 32.21 -5.89 21.62
C ILE A 5 31.03 -5.15 22.27
N LEU A 6 30.95 -5.25 23.60
CA LEU A 6 30.22 -4.35 24.48
C LEU A 6 31.06 -3.09 24.70
N VAL A 7 30.50 -1.90 24.51
CA VAL A 7 30.99 -0.65 25.11
C VAL A 7 29.80 0.15 25.60
N ALA A 8 29.76 0.35 26.92
CA ALA A 8 28.83 1.22 27.63
C ALA A 8 29.57 2.51 28.05
N VAL A 9 29.04 3.68 27.66
CA VAL A 9 29.25 5.03 28.24
C VAL A 9 28.04 5.83 27.71
N GLY A 10 27.18 6.53 28.43
CA GLY A 10 27.27 7.16 29.75
C GLY A 10 26.88 8.64 29.61
N GLY A 11 25.63 8.99 29.99
CA GLY A 11 25.23 10.32 30.48
C GLY A 11 24.94 11.46 29.48
N ALA A 12 23.70 11.97 29.50
CA ALA A 12 23.35 13.33 29.97
C ALA A 12 21.94 13.72 29.49
N ALA A 13 21.08 14.05 30.45
CA ALA A 13 19.75 14.61 30.21
C ALA A 13 19.84 16.05 29.70
N ILE A 14 18.99 16.41 28.73
CA ILE A 14 18.64 17.80 28.47
C ILE A 14 17.12 17.87 28.30
N VAL A 15 16.47 18.40 29.34
CA VAL A 15 15.10 18.89 29.29
C VAL A 15 15.17 20.29 28.68
N MET A 16 14.48 20.52 27.57
CA MET A 16 14.12 21.87 27.15
C MET A 16 12.64 21.89 26.76
N ALA A 17 11.84 22.33 27.73
CA ALA A 17 10.51 22.84 27.49
C ALA A 17 10.64 24.25 26.88
N GLY A 18 10.02 24.47 25.73
CA GLY A 18 9.87 25.78 25.12
C GLY A 18 8.42 25.97 24.67
N LEU A 19 7.66 26.73 25.46
CA LEU A 19 6.33 27.22 25.13
C LEU A 19 6.46 28.64 24.58
N SER A 20 6.10 28.83 23.31
CA SER A 20 5.84 30.13 22.66
C SER A 20 5.03 29.78 21.40
N GLY A 21 3.83 30.29 21.15
CA GLY A 21 3.39 31.67 21.27
C GLY A 21 3.04 32.15 19.86
N CYS A 22 1.73 32.25 19.59
CA CYS A 22 0.99 32.88 18.48
C CYS A 22 1.76 33.66 17.38
N GLY A 23 1.46 33.41 16.10
CA GLY A 23 1.81 34.30 14.98
C GLY A 23 1.16 33.89 13.65
N SER A 24 0.27 34.73 13.14
CA SER A 24 -0.32 34.65 11.79
C SER A 24 0.63 35.23 10.73
N ASP A 25 0.44 34.79 9.48
CA ASP A 25 0.82 35.41 8.20
C ASP A 25 2.23 35.23 7.59
N LYS A 26 2.20 34.66 6.36
CA LYS A 26 3.01 34.91 5.14
C LYS A 26 4.34 34.16 4.87
N SER A 27 4.25 33.31 3.83
CA SER A 27 5.08 33.25 2.61
C SER A 27 6.56 32.83 2.65
N ASP A 28 6.81 31.80 1.81
CA ASP A 28 7.97 31.54 0.94
C ASP A 28 9.31 31.01 1.50
N THR A 29 9.55 29.74 1.13
CA THR A 29 10.76 29.16 0.54
C THR A 29 12.11 29.31 1.26
N SER A 30 12.67 28.18 1.70
CA SER A 30 13.98 27.64 1.26
C SER A 30 14.46 26.48 2.15
N GLY A 31 15.06 25.46 1.54
CA GLY A 31 16.25 24.82 2.13
C GLY A 31 16.08 23.41 2.71
N GLU A 32 16.14 22.44 1.80
CA GLU A 32 16.58 21.05 1.95
C GLU A 32 17.33 20.68 3.26
N THR A 33 16.83 19.66 3.96
CA THR A 33 17.68 18.65 4.60
C THR A 33 17.10 17.29 4.25
N SER A 34 17.70 16.70 3.22
CA SER A 34 17.53 15.31 2.81
C SER A 34 17.84 14.38 3.97
N GLN A 35 16.81 14.02 4.73
CA GLN A 35 16.70 12.69 5.30
C GLN A 35 15.80 11.92 4.35
N ALA A 36 16.38 11.04 3.55
CA ALA A 36 15.64 9.95 2.94
C ALA A 36 15.16 9.04 4.08
N ALA A 37 14.09 9.46 4.74
CA ALA A 37 13.23 8.54 5.44
C ALA A 37 12.68 7.64 4.34
N ALA A 38 12.90 6.33 4.43
CA ALA A 38 12.05 5.39 3.74
C ALA A 38 10.62 5.83 4.09
N ALA A 39 9.88 6.36 3.11
CA ALA A 39 8.49 6.67 3.33
C ALA A 39 7.86 5.36 3.74
N GLU A 40 7.36 5.27 4.97
CA GLU A 40 6.46 4.19 5.35
C GLU A 40 5.26 4.37 4.44
N GLY A 41 5.31 3.72 3.26
CA GLY A 41 4.33 3.87 2.20
C GLY A 41 3.00 3.54 2.81
N ARG A 42 2.15 4.56 3.00
CA ARG A 42 0.79 4.35 3.47
C ARG A 42 0.10 3.53 2.39
N SER A 43 -0.40 2.38 2.79
CA SER A 43 -1.34 1.59 2.00
C SER A 43 -2.62 1.42 2.80
N THR A 44 -3.74 1.76 2.18
CA THR A 44 -5.06 1.45 2.72
C THR A 44 -5.68 0.42 1.79
N VAL A 45 -6.23 -0.65 2.37
CA VAL A 45 -6.94 -1.69 1.61
C VAL A 45 -8.25 -1.93 2.31
N THR A 46 -9.35 -1.69 1.60
CA THR A 46 -10.69 -2.01 2.07
C THR A 46 -11.31 -3.09 1.20
N ILE A 47 -12.01 -4.02 1.85
CA ILE A 47 -12.72 -5.11 1.17
C ILE A 47 -14.10 -5.19 1.81
N ASP A 48 -15.16 -5.09 0.99
CA ASP A 48 -16.54 -5.01 1.47
C ASP A 48 -16.79 -3.84 2.43
N GLY A 49 -16.02 -2.75 2.27
CA GLY A 49 -16.06 -1.58 3.16
C GLY A 49 -15.34 -1.77 4.51
N ALA A 50 -14.74 -2.93 4.78
CA ALA A 50 -13.92 -3.16 5.97
C ALA A 50 -12.44 -2.92 5.66
N ASP A 51 -11.78 -2.09 6.46
CA ASP A 51 -10.32 -1.92 6.43
C ASP A 51 -9.65 -3.25 6.80
N GLN A 52 -8.65 -3.64 6.02
CA GLN A 52 -7.87 -4.85 6.22
C GLN A 52 -6.68 -4.64 7.17
N GLU A 53 -6.44 -3.40 7.62
CA GLU A 53 -5.37 -3.05 8.55
C GLU A 53 -4.01 -3.61 8.11
N VAL A 54 -3.73 -3.50 6.80
CA VAL A 54 -2.55 -4.12 6.19
C VAL A 54 -1.29 -3.47 6.73
N GLN A 55 -0.42 -4.30 7.29
CA GLN A 55 0.88 -3.88 7.81
C GLN A 55 1.99 -4.26 6.84
N GLY A 56 3.10 -3.52 6.90
CA GLY A 56 4.30 -3.77 6.11
C GLY A 56 4.58 -2.68 5.09
N THR A 57 5.42 -2.99 4.11
CA THR A 57 5.91 -2.03 3.12
C THR A 57 5.19 -2.18 1.79
N VAL A 58 5.15 -1.09 1.04
CA VAL A 58 4.77 -1.10 -0.37
C VAL A 58 6.01 -1.32 -1.22
N VAL A 59 5.94 -2.24 -2.18
CA VAL A 59 7.00 -2.47 -3.16
C VAL A 59 6.42 -2.36 -4.55
N CYS A 60 6.98 -1.47 -5.37
CA CYS A 60 6.57 -1.28 -6.76
C CYS A 60 7.72 -1.62 -7.70
N SER A 61 7.43 -2.31 -8.80
CA SER A 61 8.41 -2.66 -9.82
C SER A 61 7.80 -2.68 -11.21
N ASP A 62 8.44 -2.00 -12.15
CA ASP A 62 8.01 -1.97 -13.54
C ASP A 62 8.62 -3.13 -14.33
N MET A 63 7.78 -3.90 -15.00
CA MET A 63 8.21 -5.01 -15.86
C MET A 63 7.19 -5.24 -16.97
N GLY A 64 7.66 -5.32 -18.22
CA GLY A 64 6.82 -5.70 -19.35
C GLY A 64 5.69 -4.73 -19.69
N GLY A 65 5.87 -3.43 -19.42
CA GLY A 65 4.83 -2.41 -19.63
C GLY A 65 3.80 -2.32 -18.51
N ASN A 66 4.03 -3.02 -17.39
CA ASN A 66 3.17 -2.98 -16.21
C ASN A 66 3.96 -2.54 -14.97
N THR A 67 3.27 -1.86 -14.05
CA THR A 67 3.71 -1.63 -12.68
C THR A 67 3.11 -2.72 -11.79
N ASN A 68 3.98 -3.49 -11.15
CA ASN A 68 3.62 -4.52 -10.18
C ASN A 68 3.73 -3.93 -8.77
N ILE A 69 2.63 -3.94 -8.04
CA ILE A 69 2.50 -3.37 -6.70
C ILE A 69 2.25 -4.51 -5.73
N ALA A 70 3.15 -4.69 -4.76
CA ALA A 70 2.99 -5.60 -3.64
C ALA A 70 2.76 -4.80 -2.36
N ILE A 71 1.79 -5.21 -1.54
CA ILE A 71 1.36 -4.48 -0.35
C ILE A 71 1.48 -5.37 0.88
N GLY A 72 2.27 -4.92 1.85
CA GLY A 72 2.48 -5.62 3.10
C GLY A 72 3.53 -6.73 2.98
N ASP A 73 3.37 -7.79 3.75
CA ASP A 73 4.28 -8.93 3.73
C ASP A 73 3.85 -10.03 2.73
N ALA A 74 4.73 -10.98 2.44
CA ALA A 74 4.45 -12.06 1.50
C ALA A 74 3.30 -13.00 1.93
N THR A 75 2.88 -12.97 3.20
CA THR A 75 1.82 -13.82 3.76
C THR A 75 0.44 -13.20 3.60
N THR A 76 0.32 -11.87 3.48
CA THR A 76 -0.98 -11.20 3.21
C THR A 76 -1.47 -11.50 1.79
N GLY A 77 -0.54 -11.64 0.83
CA GLY A 77 -0.86 -11.97 -0.56
C GLY A 77 -1.65 -10.88 -1.29
N ILE A 78 -1.52 -9.63 -0.83
CA ILE A 78 -2.19 -8.47 -1.42
C ILE A 78 -1.28 -7.81 -2.45
N GLY A 79 -1.80 -7.54 -3.63
CA GLY A 79 -1.08 -6.83 -4.67
C GLY A 79 -1.93 -6.50 -5.89
N ALA A 80 -1.39 -5.67 -6.77
CA ALA A 80 -2.03 -5.29 -8.01
C ALA A 80 -1.02 -5.19 -9.14
N VAL A 81 -1.49 -5.42 -10.35
CA VAL A 81 -0.75 -5.17 -11.59
C VAL A 81 -1.55 -4.18 -12.40
N VAL A 82 -0.93 -3.06 -12.74
CA VAL A 82 -1.52 -2.01 -13.58
C VAL A 82 -0.60 -1.73 -14.76
N SER A 83 -1.12 -1.23 -15.88
CA SER A 83 -0.27 -0.77 -16.98
C SER A 83 0.58 0.43 -16.53
N THR A 84 1.77 0.61 -17.10
CA THR A 84 2.56 1.83 -16.88
C THR A 84 1.91 3.03 -17.56
N GLY A 85 2.29 4.25 -17.15
CA GLY A 85 1.75 5.52 -17.64
C GLY A 85 1.05 6.35 -16.57
N ASP A 86 0.44 7.46 -17.00
CA ASP A 86 -0.30 8.39 -16.14
C ASP A 86 -1.80 8.03 -16.02
N GLU A 87 -2.35 7.36 -17.04
CA GLU A 87 -3.71 6.81 -17.05
C GLU A 87 -3.64 5.27 -17.08
N PRO A 88 -3.30 4.62 -15.94
CA PRO A 88 -3.11 3.18 -15.91
C PRO A 88 -4.44 2.42 -15.99
N THR A 89 -4.39 1.22 -16.57
CA THR A 89 -5.49 0.25 -16.55
C THR A 89 -5.15 -0.90 -15.61
N VAL A 90 -6.16 -1.46 -14.95
CA VAL A 90 -5.96 -2.59 -14.03
C VAL A 90 -5.86 -3.88 -14.83
N VAL A 91 -4.74 -4.57 -14.70
CA VAL A 91 -4.52 -5.88 -15.31
C VAL A 91 -5.04 -6.96 -14.37
N SER A 92 -4.64 -6.92 -13.10
CA SER A 92 -5.09 -7.84 -12.07
C SER A 92 -4.98 -7.26 -10.65
N VAL A 93 -5.75 -7.82 -9.73
CA VAL A 93 -5.65 -7.56 -8.28
C VAL A 93 -5.73 -8.90 -7.55
N GLY A 94 -4.85 -9.11 -6.58
CA GLY A 94 -4.95 -10.17 -5.59
C GLY A 94 -5.20 -9.56 -4.22
N LEU A 95 -6.22 -10.04 -3.52
CA LEU A 95 -6.60 -9.52 -2.19
C LEU A 95 -6.29 -10.53 -1.07
N GLY A 96 -5.52 -11.58 -1.36
CA GLY A 96 -5.26 -12.65 -0.42
C GLY A 96 -6.51 -13.47 -0.08
N ASN A 97 -6.47 -14.11 1.09
CA ASN A 97 -7.60 -14.88 1.62
C ASN A 97 -8.38 -14.04 2.63
N VAL A 98 -9.68 -13.86 2.37
CA VAL A 98 -10.61 -13.13 3.23
C VAL A 98 -11.71 -14.07 3.63
N ASN A 99 -11.81 -14.38 4.93
CA ASN A 99 -12.82 -15.28 5.49
C ASN A 99 -12.90 -16.65 4.79
N GLY A 100 -11.76 -17.23 4.41
CA GLY A 100 -11.70 -18.54 3.74
C GLY A 100 -11.86 -18.49 2.23
N VAL A 101 -12.13 -17.32 1.65
CA VAL A 101 -12.25 -17.12 0.20
C VAL A 101 -11.05 -16.33 -0.33
N THR A 102 -10.33 -16.89 -1.29
CA THR A 102 -9.30 -16.14 -2.01
C THR A 102 -9.96 -15.24 -3.03
N LEU A 103 -9.75 -13.93 -2.91
CA LEU A 103 -10.38 -12.91 -3.75
C LEU A 103 -9.37 -12.31 -4.73
N GLY A 104 -9.81 -12.06 -5.96
CA GLY A 104 -9.01 -11.35 -6.94
C GLY A 104 -9.80 -10.84 -8.13
N PHE A 105 -9.13 -10.07 -8.96
CA PHE A 105 -9.64 -9.56 -10.23
C PHE A 105 -8.61 -9.87 -11.32
N GLN A 106 -9.10 -10.21 -12.51
CA GLN A 106 -8.28 -10.40 -13.71
C GLN A 106 -9.02 -9.81 -14.91
N SER A 107 -8.36 -8.88 -15.61
CA SER A 107 -8.89 -8.30 -16.84
C SER A 107 -9.16 -9.37 -17.90
N GLY A 108 -10.26 -9.23 -18.64
CA GLY A 108 -10.64 -10.17 -19.71
C GLY A 108 -11.18 -11.53 -19.24
N ALA A 109 -11.22 -11.80 -17.93
CA ALA A 109 -11.78 -13.05 -17.39
C ALA A 109 -13.34 -13.10 -17.42
N GLY A 110 -14.00 -11.99 -17.75
CA GLY A 110 -15.46 -11.88 -17.79
C GLY A 110 -16.13 -11.86 -16.41
N GLN A 111 -15.37 -11.63 -15.34
CA GLN A 111 -15.85 -11.56 -13.96
C GLN A 111 -15.20 -10.40 -13.21
N GLY A 112 -16.00 -9.68 -12.45
CA GLY A 112 -15.56 -8.48 -11.76
C GLY A 112 -15.22 -7.33 -12.71
N GLU A 113 -14.78 -6.24 -12.12
CA GLU A 113 -14.36 -5.02 -12.82
C GLU A 113 -13.39 -4.26 -11.92
N ALA A 114 -12.45 -3.53 -12.52
CA ALA A 114 -11.55 -2.68 -11.76
C ALA A 114 -11.09 -1.48 -12.58
N ALA A 115 -10.86 -0.38 -11.89
CA ALA A 115 -10.32 0.87 -12.43
C ALA A 115 -9.14 1.32 -11.57
N ALA A 116 -8.19 2.02 -12.20
CA ALA A 116 -7.07 2.63 -11.54
C ALA A 116 -6.97 4.10 -11.92
N GLU A 117 -6.67 4.92 -10.93
CA GLU A 117 -6.27 6.31 -11.08
C GLU A 117 -4.87 6.45 -10.51
N LYS A 118 -4.07 7.36 -11.08
CA LYS A 118 -2.73 7.64 -10.62
C LYS A 118 -2.54 9.15 -10.46
N ASP A 119 -2.02 9.54 -9.31
CA ASP A 119 -1.58 10.90 -9.00
C ASP A 119 -0.13 10.86 -8.51
N GLY A 120 0.80 11.27 -9.37
CA GLY A 120 2.23 11.15 -9.11
C GLY A 120 2.66 9.68 -8.89
N GLN A 121 2.99 9.33 -7.65
CA GLN A 121 3.36 7.96 -7.26
C GLN A 121 2.24 7.21 -6.52
N THR A 122 1.10 7.86 -6.30
CA THR A 122 -0.05 7.28 -5.62
C THR A 122 -1.00 6.66 -6.62
N TYR A 123 -1.37 5.41 -6.38
CA TYR A 123 -2.35 4.66 -7.13
C TYR A 123 -3.60 4.48 -6.28
N LYS A 124 -4.75 4.79 -6.87
CA LYS A 124 -6.06 4.43 -6.32
C LYS A 124 -6.69 3.40 -7.24
N ILE A 125 -6.91 2.19 -6.72
CA ILE A 125 -7.44 1.05 -7.46
C ILE A 125 -8.74 0.63 -6.79
N SER A 126 -9.83 0.58 -7.54
CA SER A 126 -11.14 0.19 -7.01
C SER A 126 -11.83 -0.77 -7.96
N GLY A 127 -12.73 -1.59 -7.43
CA GLY A 127 -13.42 -2.56 -8.26
C GLY A 127 -14.22 -3.59 -7.47
N THR A 128 -14.58 -4.67 -8.16
CA THR A 128 -15.18 -5.87 -7.58
C THR A 128 -14.28 -7.06 -7.86
N ALA A 129 -13.77 -7.67 -6.79
CA ALA A 129 -13.02 -8.91 -6.85
C ALA A 129 -13.97 -10.11 -6.72
N THR A 130 -13.58 -11.22 -7.33
CA THR A 130 -14.32 -12.47 -7.30
C THR A 130 -13.49 -13.57 -6.64
N GLY A 131 -14.17 -14.58 -6.10
CA GLY A 131 -13.57 -15.75 -5.50
C GLY A 131 -14.55 -16.91 -5.43
N VAL A 132 -14.05 -18.08 -5.07
CA VAL A 132 -14.89 -19.28 -4.90
C VAL A 132 -14.87 -19.70 -3.45
N ASP A 133 -16.06 -19.79 -2.84
CA ASP A 133 -16.22 -20.41 -1.53
C ASP A 133 -16.31 -21.92 -1.68
N MET A 134 -15.39 -22.66 -1.04
CA MET A 134 -15.38 -24.13 -1.08
C MET A 134 -16.54 -24.77 -0.31
N ALA A 135 -17.19 -24.03 0.59
CA ALA A 135 -18.44 -24.47 1.20
C ALA A 135 -19.63 -24.36 0.23
N ASN A 136 -19.55 -23.49 -0.78
CA ASN A 136 -20.58 -23.31 -1.81
C ASN A 136 -19.99 -22.98 -3.20
N PRO A 137 -19.34 -23.96 -3.87
CA PRO A 137 -18.57 -23.70 -5.08
C PRO A 137 -19.43 -23.40 -6.33
N MET A 138 -20.75 -23.53 -6.22
CA MET A 138 -21.68 -23.26 -7.33
C MET A 138 -21.99 -21.76 -7.50
N GLN A 139 -21.65 -20.92 -6.53
CA GLN A 139 -21.92 -19.50 -6.56
C GLN A 139 -20.63 -18.71 -6.29
N PRO A 140 -20.17 -17.86 -7.22
CA PRO A 140 -19.02 -17.02 -6.98
C PRO A 140 -19.33 -15.99 -5.89
N VAL A 141 -18.32 -15.70 -5.07
CA VAL A 141 -18.35 -14.62 -4.09
C VAL A 141 -17.79 -13.38 -4.75
N ASN A 142 -18.55 -12.28 -4.72
CA ASN A 142 -18.12 -10.99 -5.24
C ASN A 142 -18.00 -10.01 -4.08
N LYS A 143 -16.89 -9.28 -4.00
CA LYS A 143 -16.65 -8.27 -2.97
C LYS A 143 -16.10 -6.99 -3.59
N PRO A 144 -16.68 -5.82 -3.29
CA PRO A 144 -16.07 -4.57 -3.70
C PRO A 144 -14.77 -4.36 -2.92
N PHE A 145 -13.80 -3.70 -3.53
CA PHE A 145 -12.54 -3.36 -2.89
C PHE A 145 -12.09 -1.96 -3.29
N GLU A 146 -11.30 -1.34 -2.40
CA GLU A 146 -10.52 -0.15 -2.70
C GLU A 146 -9.10 -0.33 -2.16
N ILE A 147 -8.11 0.05 -2.94
CA ILE A 147 -6.69 0.06 -2.60
C ILE A 147 -6.19 1.47 -2.88
N GLU A 148 -5.60 2.11 -1.89
CA GLU A 148 -4.84 3.34 -2.06
C GLU A 148 -3.41 3.09 -1.61
N VAL A 149 -2.45 3.37 -2.49
CA VAL A 149 -1.06 2.98 -2.27
C VAL A 149 -0.11 3.96 -2.92
N THR A 150 0.90 4.41 -2.17
CA THR A 150 1.98 5.23 -2.72
C THR A 150 3.24 4.40 -2.92
N CYS A 151 3.71 4.32 -4.16
CA CYS A 151 4.99 3.69 -4.49
C CYS A 151 6.18 4.54 -4.01
N PRO A 152 7.24 3.92 -3.46
CA PRO A 152 8.44 4.63 -3.01
C PRO A 152 9.32 5.15 -4.15
#